data_AF-A0A6G1YX90-F1
#
_entry.id   AF-A0A6G1YX90-F1
#
_cell.length_a   1.000
_cell.length_b   1.000
_cell.length_c   1.000
_cell.angle_alpha   90.00
_cell.angle_beta   90.00
_cell.angle_gamma   90.00
#
_symmetry.space_group_name_H-M   'P 1'
#
loop_
_entity.id
_entity.type
_entity.pdbx_description
1 polymer ?
#
loop_
_entity_poly.entity_id
_entity_poly.type
_entity_poly.pdbx_seq_one_letter_code
_entity_poly.pdbx_strand_id
1 'polypeptide(L)'
;YDGEGFDKMVTFSKENTLNFPYLIDDTQNIAKAYGAVCTPDPFLFDSELKLVFHGRINDALEPDMHPKVQVMENNVKKILNGEKIEKPFDPSVGCSIKWKDS
;
A
#
# COMPACT_ATOMS: atom_id res chain seq x y z
N TYR A 1 -17.18 6.02 -7.77
CA TYR A 1 -17.75 5.61 -6.47
C TYR A 1 -17.80 6.83 -5.57
N ASP A 2 -18.78 6.92 -4.67
CA ASP A 2 -18.86 8.03 -3.72
C ASP A 2 -17.63 8.03 -2.82
N GLY A 3 -17.01 9.21 -2.66
CA GLY A 3 -15.76 9.38 -1.90
C GLY A 3 -14.48 9.16 -2.70
N GLU A 4 -14.56 8.70 -3.95
CA GLU A 4 -13.42 8.54 -4.85
C GLU A 4 -13.35 9.66 -5.91
N GLY A 5 -12.17 9.84 -6.53
CA GLY A 5 -11.94 10.78 -7.62
C GLY A 5 -10.87 11.82 -7.34
N PHE A 6 -10.36 12.46 -8.41
CA PHE A 6 -9.20 13.34 -8.34
C PHE A 6 -9.37 14.50 -7.35
N ASP A 7 -10.52 15.19 -7.36
CA ASP A 7 -10.79 16.30 -6.44
C ASP A 7 -10.76 15.85 -4.97
N LYS A 8 -11.30 14.65 -4.68
CA LYS A 8 -11.25 14.06 -3.33
C LYS A 8 -9.84 13.69 -2.93
N MET A 9 -9.02 13.18 -3.85
CA MET A 9 -7.60 12.90 -3.60
C MET A 9 -6.83 14.17 -3.25
N VAL A 10 -7.09 15.28 -3.94
CA VAL A 10 -6.46 16.59 -3.67
C VAL A 10 -6.84 17.09 -2.28
N THR A 11 -8.12 17.02 -1.91
CA THR A 11 -8.57 17.39 -0.56
C THR A 11 -7.95 16.49 0.50
N PHE A 12 -8.02 15.17 0.34
CA PHE A 12 -7.46 14.20 1.26
C PHE A 12 -5.95 14.40 1.47
N SER A 13 -5.20 14.68 0.39
CA SER A 13 -3.76 14.94 0.44
C SER A 13 -3.43 16.15 1.31
N LYS A 14 -4.21 17.23 1.19
CA LYS A 14 -4.03 18.45 2.00
C LYS A 14 -4.41 18.22 3.46
N GLU A 15 -5.56 17.59 3.72
CA GLU A 15 -6.06 17.34 5.07
C GLU A 15 -5.13 16.42 5.87
N ASN A 16 -4.54 15.42 5.22
CA ASN A 16 -3.62 14.47 5.86
C ASN A 16 -2.15 14.87 5.73
N THR A 17 -1.86 16.04 5.16
CA THR A 17 -0.49 16.56 4.96
C THR A 17 0.43 15.49 4.36
N LEU A 18 -0.03 14.83 3.28
CA LEU A 18 0.76 13.77 2.65
C LEU A 18 2.08 14.35 2.15
N ASN A 19 3.18 13.78 2.62
CA ASN A 19 4.54 14.19 2.28
C ASN A 19 5.15 13.36 1.15
N PHE A 20 4.32 12.64 0.39
CA PHE A 20 4.69 11.81 -0.74
C PHE A 20 3.71 12.01 -1.91
N PRO A 21 4.12 11.71 -3.16
CA PRO A 21 3.24 11.80 -4.32
C PRO A 21 2.00 10.90 -4.18
N TYR A 22 0.82 11.47 -4.39
CA TYR A 22 -0.44 10.72 -4.43
C TYR A 22 -1.01 10.76 -5.86
N LEU A 23 -0.85 9.66 -6.58
CA LEU A 23 -1.08 9.58 -8.03
C LEU A 23 -2.40 8.89 -8.35
N ILE A 24 -3.01 9.26 -9.48
CA ILE A 24 -4.21 8.63 -10.02
C ILE A 24 -3.85 7.68 -11.18
N ASP A 25 -4.36 6.46 -11.14
CA ASP A 25 -4.30 5.50 -12.26
C ASP A 25 -5.68 5.39 -12.91
N ASP A 26 -5.97 6.31 -13.83
CA ASP A 26 -7.27 6.35 -14.51
C ASP A 26 -7.55 5.11 -15.36
N THR A 27 -6.51 4.45 -15.87
CA THR A 27 -6.65 3.28 -16.74
C THR A 27 -6.77 1.98 -15.96
N GLN A 28 -6.34 1.99 -14.69
CA GLN A 28 -6.18 0.81 -13.84
C GLN A 28 -5.15 -0.20 -14.37
N ASN A 29 -4.34 0.17 -15.36
CA ASN A 29 -3.32 -0.70 -15.94
C ASN A 29 -2.13 -0.88 -14.99
N ILE A 30 -1.78 0.13 -14.19
CA ILE A 30 -0.68 0.02 -13.22
C ILE A 30 -1.10 -0.89 -12.07
N ALA A 31 -2.31 -0.70 -11.54
CA ALA A 31 -2.85 -1.59 -10.51
C ALA A 31 -2.87 -3.06 -10.98
N LYS A 32 -3.31 -3.32 -12.23
CA LYS A 32 -3.29 -4.67 -12.83
C LYS A 32 -1.87 -5.21 -13.01
N ALA A 33 -0.93 -4.40 -13.52
CA ALA A 33 0.45 -4.82 -13.76
C ALA A 33 1.18 -5.20 -12.46
N TYR A 34 0.87 -4.52 -11.36
CA TYR A 34 1.41 -4.83 -10.03
C TYR A 34 0.69 -6.01 -9.34
N GLY A 35 -0.44 -6.46 -9.90
CA GLY A 35 -1.28 -7.47 -9.25
C GLY A 35 -1.94 -6.97 -7.96
N ALA A 36 -2.16 -5.66 -7.83
CA ALA A 36 -2.81 -5.08 -6.65
C ALA A 36 -4.27 -5.53 -6.57
N VAL A 37 -4.74 -5.85 -5.36
CA VAL A 37 -6.08 -6.44 -5.15
C VAL A 37 -6.96 -5.64 -4.19
N CYS A 38 -6.38 -4.91 -3.24
CA CYS A 38 -7.12 -4.16 -2.23
C CYS A 38 -6.48 -2.80 -1.92
N THR A 39 -7.10 -2.04 -1.02
CA THR A 39 -6.57 -0.79 -0.49
C THR A 39 -6.69 -0.80 1.04
N PRO A 40 -5.59 -0.62 1.79
CA PRO A 40 -4.21 -0.47 1.32
C PRO A 40 -3.59 -1.81 0.83
N ASP A 41 -2.71 -1.75 -0.15
CA ASP A 41 -1.97 -2.91 -0.68
C ASP A 41 -0.54 -2.52 -1.11
N PRO A 42 0.42 -2.48 -0.18
CA PRO A 42 1.72 -1.89 -0.44
C PRO A 42 2.76 -2.92 -0.94
N PHE A 43 3.76 -2.38 -1.63
CA PHE A 43 4.85 -3.11 -2.27
C PHE A 43 6.18 -2.45 -1.88
N LEU A 44 7.11 -3.22 -1.34
CA LEU A 44 8.45 -2.76 -0.95
C LEU A 44 9.47 -3.30 -1.94
N PHE A 45 10.17 -2.38 -2.59
CA PHE A 45 11.26 -2.67 -3.52
C PHE A 45 12.61 -2.27 -2.92
N ASP A 46 13.66 -3.00 -3.24
CA ASP A 46 15.04 -2.63 -2.90
C ASP A 46 15.65 -1.62 -3.88
N SER A 47 16.93 -1.28 -3.69
CA SER A 47 17.65 -0.33 -4.56
C SER A 47 17.86 -0.83 -5.99
N GLU A 48 17.65 -2.12 -6.26
CA GLU A 48 17.69 -2.72 -7.60
C GLU A 48 16.28 -2.86 -8.21
N LEU A 49 15.26 -2.26 -7.58
CA LEU A 49 13.85 -2.38 -7.94
C LEU A 49 13.33 -3.82 -7.92
N LYS A 50 13.92 -4.70 -7.11
CA LYS A 50 13.38 -6.04 -6.87
C LYS A 50 12.35 -5.98 -5.75
N LEU A 51 11.22 -6.65 -5.95
CA LEU A 51 10.19 -6.79 -4.91
C LEU A 51 10.75 -7.65 -3.77
N VAL A 52 10.94 -7.05 -2.59
CA VAL A 52 11.49 -7.73 -1.40
C VAL A 52 10.42 -8.01 -0.35
N PHE A 53 9.32 -7.26 -0.36
CA PHE A 53 8.14 -7.56 0.45
C PHE A 53 6.86 -7.04 -0.21
N HIS A 54 5.77 -7.79 -0.11
CA HIS A 54 4.44 -7.38 -0.53
C HIS A 54 3.40 -7.81 0.51
N GLY A 55 2.56 -6.89 0.97
CA GLY A 55 1.60 -7.23 2.00
C GLY A 55 1.21 -6.13 2.96
N ARG A 56 0.47 -6.47 4.01
CA ARG A 56 -0.09 -5.54 5.00
C ARG A 56 0.92 -4.53 5.57
N ILE A 57 0.41 -3.35 5.90
CA ILE A 57 1.17 -2.30 6.61
C ILE A 57 1.46 -2.73 8.06
N ASN A 58 0.46 -3.26 8.74
CA ASN A 58 0.52 -3.68 10.14
C ASN A 58 -0.48 -4.82 10.41
N ASP A 59 -0.63 -5.24 11.66
CA ASP A 59 -1.54 -6.33 12.08
C ASP A 59 -2.95 -5.87 12.52
N ALA A 60 -3.28 -4.59 12.36
CA ALA A 60 -4.65 -4.12 12.57
C ALA A 60 -5.55 -4.63 11.43
N LEU A 61 -6.66 -5.29 11.78
CA LEU A 61 -7.63 -5.81 10.81
C LEU A 61 -8.74 -4.81 10.52
N GLU A 62 -9.05 -3.95 11.48
CA GLU A 62 -10.11 -2.94 11.41
C GLU A 62 -9.54 -1.54 11.72
N PRO A 63 -10.16 -0.46 11.21
CA PRO A 63 -9.64 0.91 11.37
C PRO A 63 -9.52 1.40 12.83
N ASP A 64 -10.30 0.84 13.75
CA ASP A 64 -10.31 1.20 15.17
C ASP A 64 -9.31 0.40 16.01
N MET A 65 -8.66 -0.61 15.42
CA MET A 65 -7.66 -1.41 16.10
C MET A 65 -6.33 -0.68 16.21
N HIS A 66 -5.71 -0.77 17.39
CA HIS A 66 -4.32 -0.37 17.58
C HIS A 66 -3.39 -1.52 17.17
N PRO A 67 -2.55 -1.35 16.14
CA PRO A 67 -1.63 -2.39 15.71
C PRO A 67 -0.58 -2.70 16.78
N LYS A 68 -0.29 -3.99 16.97
CA LYS A 68 0.81 -4.45 17.83
C LYS A 68 2.09 -4.67 17.03
N VAL A 69 1.99 -4.90 15.73
CA VAL A 69 3.11 -5.17 14.83
C VAL A 69 3.05 -4.24 13.61
N GLN A 70 4.07 -3.39 13.47
CA GLN A 70 4.27 -2.54 12.28
C GLN A 70 5.02 -3.32 11.19
N VAL A 71 4.32 -4.19 10.47
CA VAL A 71 4.89 -5.16 9.52
C VAL A 71 5.76 -4.48 8.45
N MET A 72 5.23 -3.48 7.76
CA MET A 72 5.96 -2.79 6.68
C MET A 72 7.17 -2.03 7.24
N GLU A 73 7.00 -1.29 8.34
CA GLU A 73 8.10 -0.55 8.97
C GLU A 73 9.24 -1.48 9.40
N ASN A 74 8.90 -2.63 9.99
CA ASN A 74 9.89 -3.64 10.39
C ASN A 74 10.66 -4.18 9.18
N ASN A 75 9.98 -4.45 8.06
CA ASN A 75 10.64 -4.90 6.83
C ASN A 75 11.54 -3.82 6.21
N VAL A 76 11.11 -2.55 6.22
CA VAL A 76 11.96 -1.43 5.80
C VAL A 76 13.24 -1.35 6.65
N LYS A 77 13.12 -1.44 7.99
CA LYS A 77 14.27 -1.45 8.89
C LYS A 77 15.23 -2.60 8.60
N LYS A 78 14.72 -3.80 8.32
CA LYS A 78 15.55 -4.95 7.93
C LYS A 78 16.39 -4.65 6.69
N ILE A 79 15.77 -4.13 5.63
CA ILE A 79 16.50 -3.77 4.40
C ILE A 79 17.56 -2.70 4.67
N LEU A 80 17.24 -1.68 5.46
CA LEU A 80 18.19 -0.63 5.83
C LEU A 80 19.38 -1.16 6.65
N ASN A 81 19.18 -2.20 7.45
CA ASN A 81 20.23 -2.87 8.23
C ASN A 81 20.99 -3.94 7.45
N GLY A 82 20.64 -4.20 6.18
CA GLY A 82 21.20 -5.31 5.41
C GLY A 82 20.74 -6.70 5.87
N GLU A 83 19.64 -6.76 6.63
CA GLU A 83 19.03 -8.00 7.10
C GLU A 83 18.13 -8.61 6.01
N LYS A 84 17.97 -9.93 6.05
CA LYS A 84 17.08 -10.67 5.15
C LYS A 84 15.63 -10.59 5.63
N ILE A 85 14.69 -10.36 4.70
CA ILE A 85 13.26 -10.56 4.94
C ILE A 85 12.95 -12.06 4.86
N GLU A 86 12.48 -12.68 5.94
CA GLU A 86 12.19 -14.12 5.98
C GLU A 86 10.82 -14.45 5.37
N LYS A 87 9.85 -13.56 5.56
CA LYS A 87 8.48 -13.68 5.04
C LYS A 87 8.22 -12.57 4.01
N PRO A 88 8.57 -12.77 2.73
CA PRO A 88 8.45 -11.74 1.68
C PRO A 88 6.99 -11.46 1.26
N PHE A 89 6.01 -12.22 1.76
CA PHE A 89 4.60 -12.01 1.47
C PHE A 89 3.73 -12.16 2.73
N ASP A 90 2.87 -11.18 2.99
CA ASP A 90 1.88 -11.24 4.06
C ASP A 90 0.57 -10.54 3.67
N PRO A 91 -0.52 -11.27 3.37
CA PRO A 91 -1.69 -10.71 2.69
C PRO A 91 -2.17 -9.36 3.26
N SER A 92 -2.32 -8.38 2.37
CA SER A 92 -2.90 -7.08 2.68
C SER A 92 -4.35 -7.23 3.15
N VAL A 93 -4.78 -6.29 4.00
CA VAL A 93 -6.12 -6.29 4.60
C VAL A 93 -6.77 -4.95 4.28
N GLY A 94 -7.89 -4.99 3.55
CA GLY A 94 -8.58 -3.78 3.12
C GLY A 94 -9.69 -4.05 2.12
N CYS A 95 -10.38 -2.99 1.73
CA CYS A 95 -11.42 -3.04 0.71
C CYS A 95 -10.83 -3.43 -0.65
N SER A 96 -11.51 -4.29 -1.41
CA SER A 96 -11.12 -4.59 -2.79
C SER A 96 -11.07 -3.34 -3.65
N ILE A 97 -10.08 -3.27 -4.54
CA ILE A 97 -9.98 -2.21 -5.56
C ILE A 97 -11.28 -2.14 -6.35
N LYS A 98 -11.76 -0.92 -6.59
CA LYS A 98 -12.94 -0.68 -7.39
C LYS A 98 -12.58 -0.66 -8.88
N TRP A 99 -12.73 -1.79 -9.55
CA TRP A 99 -12.45 -1.93 -10.98
C TRP A 99 -13.52 -1.24 -11.82
N LYS A 100 -13.10 -0.52 -12.86
CA LYS A 100 -13.99 0.00 -13.90
C LYS A 100 -14.53 -1.18 -14.71
N ASP A 101 -15.79 -1.09 -15.10
CA ASP A 101 -16.36 -2.03 -16.07
C ASP A 101 -15.53 -2.01 -17.36
N SER A 102 -15.35 -3.19 -17.94
CA SER A 102 -14.57 -3.42 -19.17
C SER A 102 -15.31 -2.97 -20.42
#